data_AF-A0A2N1AJU4-F1
#
_entry.id   AF-A0A2N1AJU4-F1
#
_cell.length_a   1.000
_cell.length_b   1.000
_cell.length_c   1.000
_cell.angle_alpha   90.00
_cell.angle_beta   90.00
_cell.angle_gamma   90.00
#
_symmetry.space_group_name_H-M   'P 1'
#
loop_
_entity.id
_entity.type
_entity.pdbx_description
1 polymer ?
#
loop_
_entity_poly.entity_id
_entity_poly.type
_entity_poly.pdbx_seq_one_letter_code
_entity_poly.pdbx_strand_id
1 'polypeptide(L)'
;MAIRTAGYYWVMYGQEWEPGFWSDGHWALISEQEKVVDDDLSLIGPRIVPPNQHELFPLEKPSLMTASTKEERSTYVDDAQQRMEKHYAYTPTDNDWGLFCYTDASPGIGGGVGAFYWFSSRDDVFRFICQVLPFYSSGHSYDNPHLKQRQLGVIVEAIRIGAISKAEGLVQLNKALVNVYQITWWGTLHSLTQGDSPFARAVIDAFEAQHTATIEPPLSDAQHKEWLAFLSEYGL
;
A
#
# COMPACT_ATOMS: atom_id res chain seq x y z
N MET A 1 15.82 -20.07 -23.64
CA MET A 1 15.90 -18.59 -23.64
C MET A 1 14.95 -18.11 -22.57
N ALA A 2 15.45 -17.48 -21.51
CA ALA A 2 14.59 -17.01 -20.41
C ALA A 2 13.74 -15.82 -20.91
N ILE A 3 12.43 -15.93 -20.80
CA ILE A 3 11.50 -14.83 -21.10
C ILE A 3 11.68 -13.80 -19.98
N ARG A 4 12.15 -12.61 -20.32
CA ARG A 4 12.35 -11.49 -19.38
C ARG A 4 11.14 -10.57 -19.43
N THR A 5 10.58 -10.26 -18.28
CA THR A 5 9.39 -9.43 -18.07
C THR A 5 9.75 -8.03 -17.62
N ALA A 6 8.84 -7.07 -17.80
CA ALA A 6 9.13 -5.69 -17.46
C ALA A 6 9.34 -5.51 -15.94
N GLY A 7 10.36 -4.75 -15.54
CA GLY A 7 10.69 -4.57 -14.12
C GLY A 7 12.07 -3.97 -13.87
N TYR A 8 12.35 -3.68 -12.60
CA TYR A 8 13.65 -3.20 -12.14
C TYR A 8 14.57 -4.38 -11.82
N TYR A 9 15.80 -4.30 -12.31
CA TYR A 9 16.83 -5.32 -12.16
C TYR A 9 18.18 -4.66 -11.87
N TRP A 10 19.05 -5.39 -11.18
CA TRP A 10 20.48 -5.13 -11.27
C TRP A 10 20.99 -5.76 -12.56
N VAL A 11 21.63 -4.97 -13.40
CA VAL A 11 22.12 -5.34 -14.72
C VAL A 11 23.61 -5.12 -14.74
N MET A 12 24.38 -6.12 -15.17
CA MET A 12 25.81 -5.93 -15.41
C MET A 12 25.99 -5.06 -16.65
N TYR A 13 26.54 -3.86 -16.47
CA TYR A 13 26.96 -2.97 -17.54
C TYR A 13 28.47 -2.75 -17.42
N GLY A 14 29.24 -3.20 -18.42
CA GLY A 14 30.70 -3.28 -18.28
C GLY A 14 31.12 -4.32 -17.23
N GLN A 15 31.88 -3.88 -16.22
CA GLN A 15 32.32 -4.70 -15.07
C GLN A 15 31.58 -4.36 -13.77
N GLU A 16 30.53 -3.53 -13.83
CA GLU A 16 29.81 -3.04 -12.66
C GLU A 16 28.32 -3.41 -12.73
N TRP A 17 27.70 -3.57 -11.56
CA TRP A 17 26.26 -3.80 -11.44
C TRP A 17 25.55 -2.44 -11.37
N GLU A 18 24.68 -2.17 -12.32
CA GLU A 18 23.89 -0.94 -12.39
C GLU A 18 22.39 -1.23 -12.26
N PRO A 19 21.61 -0.31 -11.66
CA PRO A 19 20.16 -0.44 -11.66
C PRO A 19 19.63 -0.15 -13.07
N GLY A 20 18.79 -1.06 -13.57
CA GLY A 20 18.20 -0.95 -14.91
C GLY A 20 16.75 -1.40 -14.92
N PHE A 21 15.99 -0.83 -15.84
CA PHE A 21 14.61 -1.23 -16.09
C PHE A 21 14.54 -2.00 -17.40
N TRP A 22 13.97 -3.20 -17.38
CA TRP A 22 13.65 -3.96 -18.59
C TRP A 22 12.19 -3.69 -18.97
N SER A 23 11.92 -3.49 -20.25
CA SER A 23 10.56 -3.45 -20.82
C SER A 23 10.63 -3.65 -22.32
N ASP A 24 9.66 -4.37 -22.89
CA ASP A 24 9.48 -4.55 -24.34
C ASP A 24 10.74 -4.96 -25.11
N GLY A 25 11.56 -5.83 -24.52
CA GLY A 25 12.79 -6.34 -25.17
C GLY A 25 14.01 -5.43 -25.07
N HIS A 26 13.92 -4.32 -24.32
CA HIS A 26 14.97 -3.32 -24.20
C HIS A 26 15.36 -3.07 -22.74
N TRP A 27 16.63 -2.72 -22.54
CA TRP A 27 17.15 -2.21 -21.28
C TRP A 27 17.18 -0.68 -21.31
N ALA A 28 16.64 -0.07 -20.27
CA ALA A 28 16.93 1.32 -19.92
C ALA A 28 17.83 1.31 -18.68
N LEU A 29 19.08 1.75 -18.84
CA LEU A 29 19.94 2.04 -17.69
C LEU A 29 19.41 3.30 -17.02
N ILE A 30 19.27 3.25 -15.69
CA ILE A 30 18.87 4.43 -14.92
C ILE A 30 20.12 5.29 -14.81
N SER A 31 20.10 6.47 -15.45
CA SER A 31 21.28 7.34 -15.54
C SER A 31 21.72 7.83 -14.15
N GLU A 32 22.96 8.28 -14.00
CA GLU A 32 23.45 8.84 -12.72
C GLU A 32 22.62 10.04 -12.22
N GLN A 33 21.97 10.75 -13.12
CA GLN A 33 21.09 11.87 -12.79
C GLN A 33 19.71 11.40 -12.29
N GLU A 34 19.36 10.15 -12.56
CA GLU A 34 18.14 9.46 -12.10
C GLU A 34 18.44 8.52 -10.91
N LYS A 35 19.71 8.29 -10.57
CA LYS A 35 20.14 7.68 -9.30
C LYS A 35 19.79 8.65 -8.16
N VAL A 36 18.62 8.48 -7.55
CA VAL A 36 18.43 9.01 -6.21
C VAL A 36 19.33 8.17 -5.30
N VAL A 37 20.45 8.76 -4.87
CA VAL A 37 21.31 8.17 -3.84
C VAL A 37 20.53 8.23 -2.54
N ASP A 38 19.81 7.15 -2.26
CA ASP A 38 19.25 6.87 -0.96
C ASP A 38 20.04 5.66 -0.44
N ASP A 39 20.96 5.92 0.50
CA ASP A 39 21.93 4.95 1.01
C ASP A 39 21.27 3.74 1.72
N ASP A 40 19.94 3.75 1.89
CA ASP A 40 19.15 2.69 2.52
C ASP A 40 18.52 1.68 1.52
N LEU A 41 18.64 1.88 0.20
CA LEU A 41 18.02 1.01 -0.80
C LEU A 41 18.87 -0.22 -1.17
N SER A 42 18.87 -1.21 -0.29
CA SER A 42 19.20 -2.60 -0.66
C SER A 42 18.04 -3.23 -1.44
N LEU A 43 17.82 -2.83 -2.70
CA LEU A 43 16.83 -3.47 -3.57
C LEU A 43 17.29 -4.89 -3.94
N ILE A 44 16.67 -5.87 -3.30
CA ILE A 44 16.86 -7.30 -3.56
C ILE A 44 16.42 -7.60 -5.00
N GLY A 45 17.36 -8.02 -5.85
CA GLY A 45 17.05 -8.86 -7.02
C GLY A 45 17.33 -10.33 -6.72
N PRO A 46 17.07 -11.28 -7.63
CA PRO A 46 15.89 -11.46 -8.48
C PRO A 46 14.99 -12.57 -7.92
N ARG A 47 13.65 -12.41 -8.02
CA ARG A 47 12.74 -13.54 -8.29
C ARG A 47 11.59 -13.04 -9.16
N ILE A 48 11.69 -13.44 -10.43
CA ILE A 48 10.71 -13.43 -11.53
C ILE A 48 9.35 -12.81 -11.18
N VAL A 49 9.05 -11.65 -11.78
CA VAL A 49 7.76 -10.97 -11.71
C VAL A 49 6.98 -11.16 -13.03
N PRO A 50 5.85 -11.88 -13.09
CA PRO A 50 5.02 -12.05 -14.28
C PRO A 50 4.28 -10.75 -14.72
N PRO A 51 3.70 -10.71 -15.93
CA PRO A 51 3.13 -9.49 -16.53
C PRO A 51 1.78 -9.13 -15.89
N ASN A 52 1.54 -7.83 -15.68
CA ASN A 52 0.23 -7.11 -15.69
C ASN A 52 0.30 -5.74 -14.97
N GLN A 53 1.41 -5.00 -15.06
CA GLN A 53 1.53 -3.69 -14.42
C GLN A 53 0.69 -2.57 -15.07
N HIS A 54 0.17 -2.77 -16.28
CA HIS A 54 -0.63 -1.74 -16.99
C HIS A 54 -1.94 -1.37 -16.28
N GLU A 55 -2.46 -2.24 -15.40
CA GLU A 55 -3.68 -1.98 -14.63
C GLU A 55 -3.42 -1.17 -13.35
N LEU A 56 -2.21 -1.26 -12.78
CA LEU A 56 -1.81 -0.50 -11.58
C LEU A 56 -1.22 0.87 -11.92
N PHE A 57 -0.66 1.00 -13.13
CA PHE A 57 -0.01 2.20 -13.62
C PHE A 57 -0.57 2.57 -15.01
N PRO A 58 -1.56 3.49 -15.11
CA PRO A 58 -1.90 4.06 -16.41
C PRO A 58 -0.64 4.68 -17.03
N LEU A 59 -0.34 4.29 -18.27
CA LEU A 59 0.86 4.61 -19.05
C LEU A 59 1.04 6.11 -19.41
N GLU A 60 0.32 7.02 -18.76
CA GLU A 60 0.60 8.45 -18.88
C GLU A 60 1.90 8.73 -18.13
N LYS A 61 3.03 8.51 -18.80
CA LYS A 61 4.39 8.71 -18.31
C LYS A 61 4.48 10.06 -17.57
N PRO A 62 4.53 10.09 -16.23
CA PRO A 62 4.94 11.29 -15.55
C PRO A 62 6.44 11.38 -15.82
N SER A 63 6.83 12.35 -16.66
CA SER A 63 8.23 12.72 -16.85
C SER A 63 8.86 12.93 -15.47
N LEU A 64 9.91 12.16 -15.17
CA LEU A 64 10.72 12.33 -13.94
C LEU A 64 11.31 13.75 -13.82
N MET A 65 11.36 14.49 -14.92
CA MET A 65 12.04 15.78 -15.07
C MET A 65 11.13 17.00 -14.95
N THR A 66 9.81 16.84 -14.99
CA THR A 66 8.91 17.94 -14.69
C THR A 66 8.41 17.73 -13.29
N ALA A 67 8.94 18.50 -12.33
CA ALA A 67 8.24 18.73 -11.09
C ALA A 67 6.77 18.97 -11.46
N SER A 68 5.87 18.05 -11.06
CA SER A 68 4.45 18.21 -11.30
C SER A 68 4.07 19.61 -10.87
N THR A 69 3.41 20.33 -11.76
CA THR A 69 2.98 21.70 -11.49
C THR A 69 2.16 21.70 -10.20
N LYS A 70 2.15 22.82 -9.48
CA LYS A 70 1.38 22.95 -8.24
C LYS A 70 -0.10 22.54 -8.45
N GLU A 71 -0.62 22.80 -9.64
CA GLU A 71 -1.98 22.48 -10.09
C GLU A 71 -2.19 20.96 -10.30
N GLU A 72 -1.25 20.28 -10.97
CA GLU A 72 -1.27 18.81 -11.09
C GLU A 72 -1.20 18.13 -9.71
N ARG A 73 -0.32 18.61 -8.82
CA ARG A 73 -0.22 18.10 -7.44
C ARG A 73 -1.53 18.27 -6.66
N SER A 74 -2.16 19.44 -6.77
CA SER A 74 -3.47 19.68 -6.13
C SER A 74 -4.50 18.67 -6.62
N THR A 75 -4.53 18.39 -7.92
CA THR A 75 -5.50 17.45 -8.51
C THR A 75 -5.32 16.02 -7.99
N TYR A 76 -4.08 15.54 -7.84
CA TYR A 76 -3.81 14.22 -7.27
C TYR A 76 -4.18 14.11 -5.79
N VAL A 77 -3.93 15.18 -5.02
CA VAL A 77 -4.31 15.23 -3.60
C VAL A 77 -5.84 15.22 -3.46
N ASP A 78 -6.54 16.03 -4.27
CA ASP A 78 -8.00 16.10 -4.25
C ASP A 78 -8.65 14.77 -4.68
N ASP A 79 -8.13 14.10 -5.72
CA ASP A 79 -8.58 12.76 -6.14
C ASP A 79 -8.29 11.71 -5.07
N ALA A 80 -7.09 11.73 -4.48
CA ALA A 80 -6.73 10.83 -3.38
C ALA A 80 -7.66 11.04 -2.17
N GLN A 81 -8.00 12.28 -1.85
CA GLN A 81 -8.92 12.59 -0.75
C GLN A 81 -10.33 12.08 -1.04
N GLN A 82 -10.88 12.34 -2.22
CA GLN A 82 -12.21 11.84 -2.60
C GLN A 82 -12.27 10.31 -2.58
N ARG A 83 -11.22 9.64 -3.06
CA ARG A 83 -11.13 8.17 -3.00
C ARG A 83 -11.06 7.68 -1.56
N MET A 84 -10.31 8.36 -0.70
CA MET A 84 -10.21 7.99 0.70
C MET A 84 -11.55 8.14 1.43
N GLU A 85 -12.28 9.24 1.19
CA GLU A 85 -13.64 9.46 1.73
C GLU A 85 -14.64 8.39 1.25
N LYS A 86 -14.53 7.95 -0.01
CA LYS A 86 -15.36 6.86 -0.54
C LYS A 86 -15.12 5.52 0.15
N HIS A 87 -13.86 5.22 0.47
CA HIS A 87 -13.46 3.99 1.17
C HIS A 87 -13.61 4.05 2.67
N TYR A 88 -13.73 5.26 3.21
CA TYR A 88 -14.32 5.49 4.52
C TYR A 88 -15.73 4.93 4.43
N ALA A 89 -16.73 5.62 3.87
CA ALA A 89 -18.17 5.29 3.98
C ALA A 89 -18.70 3.93 3.42
N TYR A 90 -17.84 2.97 3.10
CA TYR A 90 -18.18 1.65 2.58
C TYR A 90 -18.52 0.68 3.71
N THR A 91 -19.74 0.12 3.71
CA THR A 91 -20.13 -0.94 4.64
C THR A 91 -19.66 -2.32 4.13
N PRO A 92 -18.68 -2.99 4.79
CA PRO A 92 -18.12 -4.23 4.29
C PRO A 92 -18.98 -5.46 4.57
N THR A 93 -18.81 -6.46 3.71
CA THR A 93 -19.27 -7.84 3.91
C THR A 93 -18.10 -8.73 4.32
N ASP A 94 -18.37 -9.97 4.76
CA ASP A 94 -17.34 -10.90 5.28
C ASP A 94 -16.18 -11.18 4.32
N ASN A 95 -16.45 -11.15 3.01
CA ASN A 95 -15.48 -11.42 1.96
C ASN A 95 -14.74 -10.17 1.47
N ASP A 96 -15.22 -8.98 1.85
CA ASP A 96 -14.58 -7.73 1.48
C ASP A 96 -13.24 -7.61 2.19
N TRP A 97 -12.31 -6.96 1.49
CA TRP A 97 -10.97 -6.71 1.98
C TRP A 97 -10.92 -5.36 2.71
N GLY A 98 -10.11 -5.32 3.76
CA GLY A 98 -9.83 -4.12 4.53
C GLY A 98 -8.35 -3.86 4.67
N LEU A 99 -8.05 -2.60 5.01
CA LEU A 99 -6.74 -2.10 5.37
C LEU A 99 -6.89 -1.26 6.64
N PHE A 100 -6.05 -1.49 7.64
CA PHE A 100 -5.90 -0.56 8.76
C PHE A 100 -4.55 0.16 8.65
N CYS A 101 -4.59 1.48 8.56
CA CYS A 101 -3.40 2.32 8.56
C CYS A 101 -3.60 3.62 9.34
N TYR A 102 -2.50 4.21 9.78
CA TYR A 102 -2.48 5.50 10.48
C TYR A 102 -1.41 6.41 9.88
N THR A 103 -1.60 7.73 9.99
CA THR A 103 -0.63 8.70 9.49
C THR A 103 0.65 8.62 10.31
N ASP A 104 1.79 8.51 9.63
CA ASP A 104 3.12 8.41 10.23
C ASP A 104 3.75 9.79 10.43
N ALA A 105 2.96 10.74 10.93
CA ALA A 105 3.43 12.10 11.17
C ALA A 105 4.37 12.14 12.39
N SER A 106 5.35 13.05 12.35
CA SER A 106 6.32 13.23 13.44
C SER A 106 5.64 13.38 14.81
N PRO A 107 6.20 12.81 15.90
CA PRO A 107 5.58 12.78 17.24
C PRO A 107 5.12 14.14 17.78
N GLY A 108 5.70 15.25 17.30
CA GLY A 108 5.33 16.61 17.69
C GLY A 108 3.95 17.09 17.19
N ILE A 109 3.31 16.37 16.26
CA ILE A 109 2.01 16.72 15.67
C ILE A 109 0.87 15.86 16.25
N GLY A 110 1.20 14.93 17.16
CA GLY A 110 0.28 13.90 17.64
C GLY A 110 0.28 12.72 16.67
N GLY A 111 0.64 11.53 17.14
CA GLY A 111 0.60 10.31 16.34
C GLY A 111 -0.80 10.12 15.75
N GLY A 112 -0.87 9.72 14.47
CA GLY A 112 -2.11 9.65 13.72
C GLY A 112 -3.15 8.74 14.36
N VAL A 113 -4.42 9.16 14.30
CA VAL A 113 -5.55 8.26 14.54
C VAL A 113 -5.59 7.27 13.37
N GLY A 114 -5.54 5.98 13.67
CA GLY A 114 -5.64 4.93 12.66
C GLY A 114 -7.06 4.74 12.19
N ALA A 115 -7.21 4.37 10.92
CA ALA A 115 -8.50 4.08 10.34
C ALA A 115 -8.56 2.80 9.52
N PHE A 116 -9.73 2.15 9.52
CA PHE A 116 -10.08 1.10 8.56
C PHE A 116 -10.55 1.72 7.24
N TYR A 117 -10.12 1.09 6.15
CA TYR A 117 -10.61 1.33 4.80
C TYR A 117 -11.05 0.01 4.20
N TRP A 118 -12.24 -0.03 3.61
CA TRP A 118 -12.84 -1.26 3.10
C TRP A 118 -13.00 -1.24 1.58
N PHE A 119 -12.90 -2.43 0.99
CA PHE A 119 -12.74 -2.64 -0.44
C PHE A 119 -13.39 -3.95 -0.88
N SER A 120 -13.97 -3.96 -2.07
CA SER A 120 -14.57 -5.16 -2.67
C SER A 120 -13.58 -6.28 -2.97
N SER A 121 -12.28 -5.98 -3.06
CA SER A 121 -11.27 -6.96 -3.45
C SER A 121 -9.87 -6.65 -2.91
N ARG A 122 -8.99 -7.65 -2.93
CA ARG A 122 -7.57 -7.49 -2.61
C ARG A 122 -6.87 -6.52 -3.57
N ASP A 123 -7.22 -6.57 -4.85
CA ASP A 123 -6.58 -5.74 -5.86
C ASP A 123 -6.98 -4.25 -5.69
N ASP A 124 -8.16 -3.98 -5.12
CA ASP A 124 -8.57 -2.64 -4.71
C ASP A 124 -7.71 -2.10 -3.56
N VAL A 125 -7.41 -2.93 -2.55
CA VAL A 125 -6.46 -2.56 -1.47
C VAL A 125 -5.10 -2.19 -2.06
N PHE A 126 -4.61 -3.00 -2.99
CA PHE A 126 -3.33 -2.76 -3.65
C PHE A 126 -3.32 -1.48 -4.49
N ARG A 127 -4.40 -1.21 -5.22
CA ARG A 127 -4.56 0.07 -5.93
C ARG A 127 -4.57 1.25 -4.96
N PHE A 128 -5.29 1.14 -3.85
CA PHE A 128 -5.35 2.18 -2.82
C PHE A 128 -3.95 2.49 -2.24
N ILE A 129 -3.19 1.45 -1.89
CA ILE A 129 -1.83 1.60 -1.37
C ILE A 129 -0.91 2.31 -2.37
N CYS A 130 -1.00 1.97 -3.67
CA CYS A 130 -0.13 2.55 -4.68
C CYS A 130 -0.58 3.95 -5.15
N GLN A 131 -1.88 4.24 -5.14
CA GLN A 131 -2.44 5.42 -5.80
C GLN A 131 -2.98 6.48 -4.85
N VAL A 132 -3.30 6.12 -3.60
CA VAL A 132 -3.90 7.05 -2.64
C VAL A 132 -2.90 7.40 -1.52
N LEU A 133 -2.36 6.40 -0.82
CA LEU A 133 -1.50 6.64 0.34
C LEU A 133 -0.31 7.58 0.08
N PRO A 134 0.42 7.51 -1.06
CA PRO A 134 1.55 8.40 -1.32
C PRO A 134 1.16 9.86 -1.50
N PHE A 135 -0.10 10.13 -1.85
CA PHE A 135 -0.57 11.45 -2.26
C PHE A 135 -1.41 12.14 -1.19
N TYR A 136 -2.07 11.39 -0.30
CA TYR A 136 -3.03 11.95 0.66
C TYR A 136 -2.36 12.88 1.70
N SER A 137 -1.27 12.44 2.36
CA SER A 137 -0.61 13.23 3.40
C SER A 137 0.60 13.99 2.84
N SER A 138 0.38 14.93 1.93
CA SER A 138 1.44 15.74 1.28
C SER A 138 2.11 16.78 2.21
N GLY A 139 2.05 16.56 3.53
CA GLY A 139 2.51 17.52 4.55
C GLY A 139 4.01 17.81 4.56
N HIS A 140 4.84 17.02 3.87
CA HIS A 140 6.28 17.26 3.77
C HIS A 140 6.68 17.50 2.32
N SER A 141 7.11 18.73 2.03
CA SER A 141 7.50 19.21 0.69
C SER A 141 8.71 18.52 0.06
N TYR A 142 9.31 17.53 0.73
CA TYR A 142 10.57 16.90 0.33
C TYR A 142 10.42 15.47 -0.19
N ASP A 143 9.27 14.81 0.04
CA ASP A 143 9.04 13.46 -0.48
C ASP A 143 8.44 13.52 -1.88
N ASN A 144 9.00 12.74 -2.81
CA ASN A 144 8.47 12.60 -4.18
C ASN A 144 7.39 11.50 -4.19
N PRO A 145 6.08 11.84 -4.21
CA PRO A 145 5.00 10.86 -4.08
C PRO A 145 4.97 9.89 -5.28
N HIS A 146 5.41 10.32 -6.47
CA HIS A 146 5.50 9.45 -7.63
C HIS A 146 6.63 8.42 -7.50
N LEU A 147 7.74 8.76 -6.85
CA LEU A 147 8.80 7.80 -6.55
C LEU A 147 8.29 6.73 -5.57
N LYS A 148 7.61 7.14 -4.48
CA LYS A 148 6.98 6.22 -3.53
C LYS A 148 5.94 5.33 -4.20
N GLN A 149 5.06 5.89 -5.02
CA GLN A 149 4.08 5.12 -5.81
C GLN A 149 4.74 4.02 -6.65
N ARG A 150 5.86 4.31 -7.33
CA ARG A 150 6.59 3.30 -8.12
C ARG A 150 7.19 2.21 -7.23
N GLN A 151 7.82 2.58 -6.12
CA GLN A 151 8.36 1.62 -5.15
C GLN A 151 7.26 0.69 -4.61
N LEU A 152 6.11 1.25 -4.25
CA LEU A 152 4.97 0.50 -3.73
C LEU A 152 4.43 -0.48 -4.75
N GLY A 153 4.31 -0.10 -6.02
CA GLY A 153 3.81 -1.04 -7.03
C GLY A 153 4.78 -2.18 -7.34
N VAL A 154 6.09 -2.02 -7.18
CA VAL A 154 7.04 -3.15 -7.23
C VAL A 154 6.79 -4.12 -6.07
N ILE A 155 6.62 -3.60 -4.85
CA ILE A 155 6.39 -4.41 -3.65
C ILE A 155 5.03 -5.13 -3.73
N VAL A 156 3.96 -4.40 -4.07
CA VAL A 156 2.61 -4.94 -4.27
C VAL A 156 2.61 -6.05 -5.31
N GLU A 157 3.30 -5.85 -6.42
CA GLU A 157 3.37 -6.86 -7.47
C GLU A 157 4.10 -8.11 -6.97
N ALA A 158 5.21 -7.96 -6.24
CA ALA A 158 5.92 -9.08 -5.63
C ALA A 158 5.04 -9.88 -4.64
N ILE A 159 4.15 -9.21 -3.89
CA ILE A 159 3.17 -9.87 -3.02
C ILE A 159 2.11 -10.58 -3.85
N ARG A 160 1.56 -9.91 -4.87
CA ARG A 160 0.47 -10.42 -5.72
C ARG A 160 0.81 -11.74 -6.37
N ILE A 161 2.05 -11.88 -6.84
CA ILE A 161 2.58 -13.06 -7.54
C ILE A 161 3.16 -14.12 -6.58
N GLY A 162 3.20 -13.84 -5.27
CA GLY A 162 3.75 -14.72 -4.25
C GLY A 162 5.28 -14.81 -4.23
N ALA A 163 5.99 -13.82 -4.79
CA ALA A 163 7.46 -13.77 -4.72
C ALA A 163 7.96 -13.42 -3.31
N ILE A 164 7.18 -12.63 -2.58
CA ILE A 164 7.37 -12.35 -1.14
C ILE A 164 6.09 -12.64 -0.36
N SER A 165 6.24 -12.97 0.92
CA SER A 165 5.09 -13.26 1.80
C SER A 165 4.30 -11.99 2.14
N LYS A 166 3.06 -12.14 2.60
CA LYS A 166 2.25 -11.03 3.13
C LYS A 166 2.96 -10.28 4.28
N ALA A 167 3.59 -11.01 5.21
CA ALA A 167 4.28 -10.42 6.36
C ALA A 167 5.53 -9.64 5.93
N GLU A 168 6.32 -10.21 5.01
CA GLU A 168 7.49 -9.55 4.44
C GLU A 168 7.09 -8.31 3.62
N GLY A 169 6.05 -8.44 2.80
CA GLY A 169 5.47 -7.35 2.03
C GLY A 169 5.02 -6.18 2.90
N LEU A 170 4.35 -6.45 4.02
CA LEU A 170 3.95 -5.41 4.98
C LEU A 170 5.15 -4.61 5.49
N VAL A 171 6.25 -5.29 5.85
CA VAL A 171 7.49 -4.63 6.29
C VAL A 171 8.06 -3.73 5.18
N GLN A 172 8.09 -4.21 3.94
CA GLN A 172 8.62 -3.43 2.82
C GLN A 172 7.73 -2.23 2.47
N LEU A 173 6.40 -2.39 2.50
CA LEU A 173 5.45 -1.30 2.25
C LEU A 173 5.59 -0.19 3.30
N ASN A 174 5.69 -0.54 4.57
CA ASN A 174 5.87 0.43 5.67
C ASN A 174 7.21 1.17 5.58
N LYS A 175 8.27 0.52 5.10
CA LYS A 175 9.54 1.19 4.79
C LYS A 175 9.37 2.21 3.66
N ALA A 176 8.66 1.87 2.59
CA ALA A 176 8.42 2.79 1.48
C ALA A 176 7.48 3.95 1.86
N LEU A 177 6.52 3.70 2.77
CA LEU A 177 5.56 4.69 3.28
C LEU A 177 6.06 5.45 4.52
N VAL A 178 7.33 5.32 4.91
CA VAL A 178 7.90 6.04 6.05
C VAL A 178 7.60 7.54 5.96
N ASN A 179 7.21 8.14 7.09
CA ASN A 179 6.76 9.53 7.24
C ASN A 179 5.46 9.90 6.50
N VAL A 180 4.75 8.91 5.94
CA VAL A 180 3.46 9.08 5.25
C VAL A 180 2.38 8.30 5.98
N TYR A 181 2.46 6.97 5.95
CA TYR A 181 1.52 6.05 6.59
C TYR A 181 2.22 4.81 7.12
N GLN A 182 1.67 4.24 8.19
CA GLN A 182 2.00 2.90 8.63
C GLN A 182 0.77 2.01 8.49
N ILE A 183 0.94 0.90 7.80
CA ILE A 183 -0.06 -0.16 7.65
C ILE A 183 0.17 -1.16 8.79
N THR A 184 -0.87 -1.44 9.57
CA THR A 184 -0.79 -2.43 10.67
C THR A 184 -1.46 -3.75 10.28
N TRP A 185 -2.46 -3.69 9.42
CA TRP A 185 -3.21 -4.87 9.01
C TRP A 185 -3.82 -4.69 7.62
N TRP A 186 -3.94 -5.80 6.89
CA TRP A 186 -4.89 -5.95 5.80
C TRP A 186 -5.44 -7.38 5.81
N GLY A 187 -6.59 -7.61 5.19
CA GLY A 187 -7.19 -8.94 5.12
C GLY A 187 -8.67 -8.85 4.80
N THR A 188 -9.40 -9.95 4.84
CA THR A 188 -10.86 -9.92 4.74
C THR A 188 -11.49 -9.57 6.09
N LEU A 189 -12.70 -9.02 6.11
CA LEU A 189 -13.47 -8.82 7.34
C LEU A 189 -13.59 -10.13 8.13
N HIS A 190 -13.88 -11.24 7.44
CA HIS A 190 -13.89 -12.56 8.05
C HIS A 190 -12.56 -12.89 8.75
N SER A 191 -11.42 -12.67 8.10
CA SER A 191 -10.09 -12.93 8.70
C SER A 191 -9.80 -12.05 9.92
N LEU A 192 -10.38 -10.86 9.99
CA LEU A 192 -10.27 -10.00 11.17
C LEU A 192 -10.98 -10.64 12.38
N THR A 193 -12.18 -11.19 12.17
CA THR A 193 -12.96 -11.88 13.21
C THR A 193 -12.37 -13.21 13.68
N GLN A 194 -11.47 -13.83 12.91
CA GLN A 194 -10.77 -15.04 13.34
C GLN A 194 -9.66 -14.74 14.36
N GLY A 195 -9.11 -13.51 14.34
CA GLY A 195 -8.05 -13.11 15.26
C GLY A 195 -6.70 -13.80 15.00
N ASP A 196 -6.42 -14.15 13.74
CA ASP A 196 -5.21 -14.89 13.32
C ASP A 196 -3.92 -14.05 13.34
N SER A 197 -4.03 -12.74 13.58
CA SER A 197 -2.88 -11.85 13.74
C SER A 197 -2.94 -11.13 15.08
N PRO A 198 -1.79 -10.70 15.65
CA PRO A 198 -1.78 -9.94 16.89
C PRO A 198 -2.66 -8.69 16.86
N PHE A 199 -2.70 -8.00 15.70
CA PHE A 199 -3.59 -6.87 15.50
C PHE A 199 -5.07 -7.29 15.51
N ALA A 200 -5.43 -8.33 14.75
CA ALA A 200 -6.81 -8.81 14.69
C ALA A 200 -7.32 -9.26 16.07
N ARG A 201 -6.46 -9.94 16.85
CA ARG A 201 -6.76 -10.30 18.24
C ARG A 201 -7.00 -9.08 19.11
N ALA A 202 -6.14 -8.07 19.03
CA ALA A 202 -6.31 -6.83 19.80
C ALA A 202 -7.61 -6.09 19.48
N VAL A 203 -8.06 -6.11 18.22
CA VAL A 203 -9.34 -5.51 17.81
C VAL A 203 -10.53 -6.29 18.38
N ILE A 204 -10.46 -7.64 18.37
CA ILE A 204 -11.47 -8.50 19.01
C ILE A 204 -11.52 -8.25 20.51
N ASP A 205 -10.38 -8.26 21.19
CA ASP A 205 -10.31 -8.05 22.65
C ASP A 205 -10.87 -6.66 23.03
N ALA A 206 -10.63 -5.63 22.21
CA ALA A 206 -11.18 -4.30 22.40
C ALA A 206 -12.71 -4.26 22.24
N PHE A 207 -13.26 -4.99 21.27
CA PHE A 207 -14.71 -5.12 21.10
C PHE A 207 -15.35 -5.83 22.28
N GLU A 208 -14.80 -6.98 22.69
CA GLU A 208 -15.30 -7.80 23.81
C GLU A 208 -15.18 -7.09 25.17
N ALA A 209 -14.24 -6.15 25.30
CA ALA A 209 -14.15 -5.31 26.49
C ALA A 209 -15.29 -4.28 26.59
N GLN A 210 -15.86 -3.86 25.46
CA GLN A 210 -16.93 -2.85 25.38
C GLN A 210 -18.32 -3.46 25.24
N HIS A 211 -18.41 -4.72 24.80
CA HIS A 211 -19.65 -5.43 24.52
C HIS A 211 -19.76 -6.67 25.40
N THR A 212 -20.97 -7.01 25.80
CA THR A 212 -21.21 -8.22 26.63
C THR A 212 -21.10 -9.51 25.81
N ALA A 213 -21.06 -9.40 24.48
CA ALA A 213 -21.01 -10.51 23.55
C ALA A 213 -19.56 -10.83 23.15
N THR A 214 -19.21 -12.11 23.25
CA THR A 214 -17.96 -12.66 22.70
C THR A 214 -18.08 -12.86 21.20
N ILE A 215 -17.00 -12.65 20.46
CA ILE A 215 -16.94 -12.95 19.02
C ILE A 215 -16.80 -14.46 18.85
N GLU A 216 -17.88 -15.09 18.40
CA GLU A 216 -17.91 -16.50 18.03
C GLU A 216 -18.23 -16.62 16.54
N PRO A 217 -17.23 -16.83 15.67
CA PRO A 217 -17.47 -17.01 14.25
C PRO A 217 -18.21 -18.33 13.94
N PRO A 218 -19.17 -18.36 13.00
CA PRO A 218 -19.67 -17.23 12.22
C PRO A 218 -20.57 -16.30 13.05
N LEU A 219 -20.40 -14.99 12.89
CA LEU A 219 -21.20 -13.99 13.60
C LEU A 219 -22.67 -14.08 13.18
N SER A 220 -23.59 -13.97 14.14
CA SER A 220 -25.01 -13.73 13.84
C SER A 220 -25.23 -12.34 13.23
N ASP A 221 -26.34 -12.11 12.52
CA ASP A 221 -26.67 -10.79 11.93
C ASP A 221 -26.63 -9.64 12.96
N ALA A 222 -27.06 -9.92 14.19
CA ALA A 222 -27.03 -8.94 15.28
C ALA A 222 -25.59 -8.61 15.71
N GLN A 223 -24.76 -9.64 15.92
CA GLN A 223 -23.33 -9.45 16.24
C GLN A 223 -22.58 -8.80 15.08
N HIS A 224 -22.93 -9.11 13.84
CA HIS A 224 -22.33 -8.49 12.65
C HIS A 224 -22.58 -6.99 12.63
N LYS A 225 -23.82 -6.58 12.90
CA LYS A 225 -24.19 -5.15 13.00
C LYS A 225 -23.45 -4.43 14.14
N GLU A 226 -23.36 -5.05 15.31
CA GLU A 226 -22.62 -4.49 16.46
C GLU A 226 -21.12 -4.38 16.14
N TRP A 227 -20.55 -5.41 15.51
CA TRP A 227 -19.16 -5.43 15.08
C TRP A 227 -18.84 -4.33 14.06
N LEU A 228 -19.66 -4.16 13.03
CA LEU A 228 -19.49 -3.08 12.06
C LEU A 228 -19.62 -1.70 12.71
N ALA A 229 -20.56 -1.54 13.64
CA ALA A 229 -20.72 -0.30 14.40
C ALA A 229 -19.48 0.00 15.26
N PHE A 230 -18.88 -1.01 15.90
CA PHE A 230 -17.63 -0.84 16.64
C PHE A 230 -16.46 -0.46 15.73
N LEU A 231 -16.28 -1.14 14.60
CA LEU A 231 -15.21 -0.82 13.65
C LEU A 231 -15.32 0.62 13.14
N SER A 232 -16.54 1.19 13.10
CA SER A 232 -16.80 2.57 12.67
C SER A 232 -16.15 3.65 13.52
N GLU A 233 -15.88 3.34 14.78
CA GLU A 233 -15.18 4.26 15.69
C GLU A 233 -13.73 4.46 15.26
N TYR A 234 -13.20 3.50 14.51
CA TYR A 234 -11.90 3.54 13.86
C TYR A 234 -12.05 3.82 12.35
N GLY A 235 -13.15 4.42 11.90
CA GLY A 235 -13.45 4.63 10.49
C GLY A 235 -14.25 3.52 9.82
N LEU A 236 -15.23 3.93 9.02
CA LEU A 236 -16.26 3.12 8.36
C LEU A 236 -16.82 3.79 7.13
#